data_AF-A0A0D0BBJ7-F1
#
_entry.id   AF-A0A0D0BBJ7-F1
#
_cell.length_a   1.000
_cell.length_b   1.000
_cell.length_c   1.000
_cell.angle_alpha   90.00
_cell.angle_beta   90.00
_cell.angle_gamma   90.00
#
_symmetry.space_group_name_H-M   'P 1'
#
loop_
_entity.id
_entity.type
_entity.pdbx_description
1 polymer ?
#
loop_
_entity_poly.entity_id
_entity_poly.type
_entity_poly.pdbx_seq_one_letter_code
_entity_poly.pdbx_strand_id
1 'polypeptide(L)'
;MFDNSVLTRNSVRDLEEWSTPERRRGDQPLDPIPNEIYLKILSAIHHKEELRNLALVCRFFASIAVPKLFQTIFIRFRYRPSSKTWKESHTKLYHVLHEGSDHLAVSLRNYIRECRIAISSIGPEPTNPPVFACYMKDLLSMRNLSTPNLNFVDLSLDVLEYLPQLSSLTSLELNCCGVGKLSVGGRLHLESFFFDSSP
;
A
#
# COMPACT_ATOMS: atom_id res chain seq x y z
N MET A 1 -26.95 22.98 -3.29
CA MET A 1 -26.15 22.16 -4.21
C MET A 1 -24.70 22.51 -3.98
N PHE A 2 -23.95 21.64 -3.29
CA PHE A 2 -22.53 21.86 -3.07
C PHE A 2 -21.75 21.43 -4.32
N ASP A 3 -20.90 22.35 -4.77
CA ASP A 3 -20.10 22.23 -5.96
C ASP A 3 -19.00 21.17 -5.76
N ASN A 4 -19.13 20.04 -6.47
CA ASN A 4 -18.18 18.93 -6.46
C ASN A 4 -16.93 19.20 -7.34
N SER A 5 -16.78 20.39 -7.91
CA SER A 5 -15.70 20.72 -8.86
C SER A 5 -14.29 20.75 -8.26
N VAL A 6 -14.15 20.79 -6.93
CA VAL A 6 -12.83 20.84 -6.27
C VAL A 6 -12.23 19.44 -6.09
N LEU A 7 -13.04 18.38 -6.04
CA LEU A 7 -12.59 17.02 -5.76
C LEU A 7 -11.86 16.35 -6.94
N THR A 8 -12.07 16.81 -8.17
CA THR A 8 -11.43 16.27 -9.38
C THR A 8 -10.07 16.88 -9.71
N ARG A 9 -9.65 17.97 -9.05
CA ARG A 9 -8.33 18.60 -9.31
C ARG A 9 -7.16 17.89 -8.64
N ASN A 10 -7.41 17.08 -7.61
CA ASN A 10 -6.38 16.48 -6.76
C ASN A 10 -6.23 14.97 -6.93
N SER A 11 -6.98 14.36 -7.85
CA SER A 11 -6.74 12.99 -8.32
C SER A 11 -5.82 13.01 -9.53
N VAL A 12 -4.84 12.09 -9.57
CA VAL A 12 -4.02 11.88 -10.76
C VAL A 12 -4.94 11.50 -11.93
N ARG A 13 -4.92 12.28 -13.01
CA ARG A 13 -5.69 12.01 -14.25
C ARG A 13 -5.29 10.68 -14.86
N ASP A 14 -6.22 10.05 -15.58
CA ASP A 14 -5.98 8.82 -16.33
C ASP A 14 -4.80 9.00 -17.31
N LEU A 15 -3.99 7.96 -17.47
CA LEU A 15 -2.77 7.99 -18.28
C LEU A 15 -3.06 8.30 -19.76
N GLU A 16 -4.25 7.91 -20.23
CA GLU A 16 -4.73 8.15 -21.59
C GLU A 16 -5.15 9.61 -21.85
N GLU A 17 -5.39 10.39 -20.79
CA GLU A 17 -5.82 11.80 -20.90
C GLU A 17 -4.65 12.80 -20.99
N TRP A 18 -3.41 12.34 -20.78
CA TRP A 18 -2.26 13.23 -20.78
C TRP A 18 -1.75 13.49 -22.20
N SER A 19 -1.53 14.76 -22.52
CA SER A 19 -0.71 15.14 -23.67
C SER A 19 0.74 14.74 -23.45
N THR A 20 1.45 14.47 -24.55
CA THR A 20 2.90 14.23 -24.54
C THR A 20 3.66 15.33 -23.78
N PRO A 21 4.58 14.97 -22.87
CA PRO A 21 5.43 15.94 -22.20
C PRO A 21 6.20 16.81 -23.20
N GLU A 22 6.15 18.12 -22.99
CA GLU A 22 6.96 19.06 -23.77
C GLU A 22 8.44 18.83 -23.52
N ARG A 23 9.24 18.92 -24.58
CA ARG A 23 10.68 18.69 -24.54
C ARG A 23 11.40 19.91 -25.07
N ARG A 24 12.42 20.36 -24.34
CA ARG A 24 13.24 21.52 -24.72
C ARG A 24 14.71 21.28 -24.39
N ARG A 25 15.60 21.95 -25.13
CA ARG A 25 17.03 22.08 -24.82
C ARG A 25 17.35 23.58 -24.78
N GLY A 26 17.37 24.15 -23.58
CA GLY A 26 17.31 25.60 -23.42
C GLY A 26 16.00 26.12 -24.03
N ASP A 27 16.07 27.11 -24.91
CA ASP A 27 14.88 27.64 -25.58
C ASP A 27 14.40 26.80 -26.77
N GLN A 28 15.24 25.91 -27.29
CA GLN A 28 14.93 25.11 -28.48
C GLN A 28 13.91 24.01 -28.14
N PRO A 29 12.74 23.98 -28.79
CA PRO A 29 11.83 22.83 -28.68
C PRO A 29 12.45 21.60 -29.34
N LEU A 30 12.23 20.44 -28.73
CA LEU A 30 12.63 19.14 -29.28
C LEU A 30 11.40 18.38 -29.76
N ASP A 31 11.59 17.46 -30.70
CA ASP A 31 10.50 16.63 -31.22
C ASP A 31 9.80 15.85 -30.09
N PRO A 32 8.46 15.81 -30.08
CA PRO A 32 7.70 15.10 -29.07
C PRO A 32 7.99 13.60 -29.15
N ILE A 33 8.01 12.94 -27.99
CA ILE A 33 8.08 11.47 -27.89
C ILE A 33 6.67 10.97 -27.55
N PRO A 34 6.09 10.02 -28.31
CA PRO A 34 4.78 9.46 -28.00
C PRO A 34 4.71 8.89 -26.57
N ASN A 35 3.55 9.01 -25.92
CA ASN A 35 3.37 8.60 -24.53
C ASN A 35 3.69 7.12 -24.31
N GLU A 36 3.40 6.26 -25.28
CA GLU A 36 3.64 4.82 -25.24
C GLU A 36 5.13 4.52 -25.06
N ILE A 37 5.99 5.33 -25.68
CA ILE A 37 7.44 5.20 -25.54
C ILE A 37 7.87 5.61 -24.13
N TYR A 38 7.32 6.72 -23.60
CA TYR A 38 7.56 7.10 -22.21
C TYR A 38 7.10 6.02 -21.24
N LEU A 39 5.87 5.51 -21.37
CA LEU A 39 5.33 4.47 -20.53
C LEU A 39 6.22 3.22 -20.55
N LYS A 40 6.72 2.82 -21.72
CA LYS A 40 7.65 1.70 -21.85
C LYS A 40 8.96 1.95 -21.11
N ILE A 41 9.57 3.12 -21.27
CA ILE A 41 10.81 3.48 -20.55
C ILE A 41 10.58 3.51 -19.03
N LEU A 42 9.53 4.21 -18.60
CA LEU A 42 9.24 4.42 -17.18
C LEU A 42 8.71 3.15 -16.50
N SER A 43 8.20 2.18 -17.25
CA SER A 43 7.80 0.87 -16.71
C SER A 43 8.98 0.12 -16.09
N ALA A 44 10.18 0.25 -16.67
CA ALA A 44 11.42 -0.38 -16.20
C ALA A 44 12.05 0.28 -14.97
N ILE A 45 11.54 1.45 -14.53
CA ILE A 45 12.02 2.13 -13.33
C ILE A 45 11.32 1.57 -12.10
N HIS A 46 12.13 1.04 -11.17
CA HIS A 46 11.65 0.42 -9.93
C HIS A 46 12.30 1.01 -8.67
N HIS A 47 13.45 1.67 -8.78
CA HIS A 47 14.12 2.25 -7.62
C HIS A 47 13.34 3.45 -7.09
N LYS A 48 13.02 3.45 -5.79
CA LYS A 48 12.21 4.50 -5.16
C LYS A 48 12.83 5.89 -5.29
N GLU A 49 14.15 5.98 -5.30
CA GLU A 49 14.85 7.27 -5.46
C GLU A 49 14.67 7.85 -6.86
N GLU A 50 14.83 7.03 -7.89
CA GLU A 50 14.56 7.42 -9.29
C GLU A 50 13.12 7.84 -9.47
N LEU A 51 12.16 7.07 -8.94
CA LEU A 51 10.75 7.42 -8.98
C LEU A 51 10.43 8.74 -8.27
N ARG A 52 11.11 9.05 -7.14
CA ARG A 52 10.95 10.35 -6.47
C ARG A 52 11.43 11.49 -7.34
N ASN A 53 12.61 11.35 -7.93
CA ASN A 53 13.16 12.35 -8.84
C ASN A 53 12.26 12.53 -10.07
N LEU A 54 11.74 11.42 -10.60
CA LEU A 54 10.81 11.40 -11.72
C LEU A 54 9.52 12.16 -11.43
N ALA A 55 8.96 11.96 -10.23
CA ALA A 55 7.73 12.65 -9.80
C ALA A 55 7.87 14.19 -9.75
N LEU A 56 9.09 14.71 -9.70
CA LEU A 56 9.38 16.14 -9.66
C LEU A 56 9.55 16.78 -11.04
N VAL A 57 9.65 15.97 -12.11
CA VAL A 57 9.92 16.48 -13.47
C VAL A 57 8.74 17.26 -14.03
N CYS A 58 7.59 16.61 -14.16
CA CYS A 58 6.33 17.27 -14.54
C CYS A 58 5.14 16.38 -14.16
N ARG A 59 3.91 16.88 -14.39
CA ARG A 59 2.67 16.19 -13.97
C ARG A 59 2.46 14.82 -14.61
N PHE A 60 2.87 14.62 -15.87
CA PHE A 60 2.81 13.31 -16.54
C PHE A 60 3.75 12.30 -15.87
N PHE A 61 4.97 12.72 -15.53
CA PHE A 61 5.91 11.83 -14.85
C PHE A 61 5.45 11.54 -13.41
N ALA A 62 4.88 12.53 -12.73
CA ALA A 62 4.24 12.34 -11.43
C ALA A 62 3.06 11.35 -11.49
N SER A 63 2.23 11.41 -12.54
CA SER A 63 1.08 10.51 -12.68
C SER A 63 1.47 9.04 -12.79
N ILE A 64 2.68 8.76 -13.30
CA ILE A 64 3.25 7.41 -13.40
C ILE A 64 4.02 7.03 -12.12
N ALA A 65 4.82 7.96 -11.60
CA ALA A 65 5.73 7.68 -10.50
C ALA A 65 5.04 7.57 -9.14
N VAL A 66 4.08 8.44 -8.85
CA VAL A 66 3.38 8.50 -7.56
C VAL A 66 2.67 7.17 -7.26
N PRO A 67 1.87 6.57 -8.17
CA PRO A 67 1.27 5.28 -7.92
C PRO A 67 2.28 4.19 -7.55
N LYS A 68 3.42 4.13 -8.25
CA LYS A 68 4.49 3.16 -7.96
C LYS A 68 5.16 3.41 -6.60
N LEU A 69 5.37 4.67 -6.22
CA LEU A 69 6.00 5.04 -4.93
C LEU A 69 5.18 4.60 -3.73
N PHE A 70 3.86 4.73 -3.83
CA PHE A 70 2.90 4.47 -2.75
C PHE A 70 2.18 3.13 -2.88
N GLN A 71 2.61 2.27 -3.82
CA GLN A 71 2.01 0.96 -4.06
C GLN A 71 2.10 0.03 -2.84
N THR A 72 3.21 0.08 -2.10
CA THR A 72 3.46 -0.79 -0.96
C THR A 72 3.68 0.03 0.32
N ILE A 73 2.89 -0.29 1.35
CA ILE A 73 3.10 0.22 2.71
C ILE A 73 3.73 -0.86 3.59
N PHE A 74 4.58 -0.42 4.52
CA PHE A 74 5.25 -1.29 5.47
C PHE A 74 4.94 -0.79 6.88
N ILE A 75 4.47 -1.71 7.72
CA ILE A 75 4.22 -1.49 9.14
C ILE A 75 5.06 -2.54 9.87
N ARG A 76 5.93 -2.10 10.80
CA ARG A 76 6.69 -3.06 11.62
C ARG A 76 6.55 -2.74 13.08
N PHE A 77 6.28 -3.76 13.86
CA PHE A 77 6.26 -3.69 15.30
C PHE A 77 7.52 -4.35 15.84
N ARG A 78 8.14 -3.73 16.84
CA ARG A 78 9.28 -4.29 17.56
C ARG A 78 9.00 -4.24 19.04
N TYR A 79 8.93 -5.40 19.67
CA TYR A 79 8.85 -5.48 21.12
C TYR A 79 10.19 -5.11 21.75
N ARG A 80 10.16 -4.29 22.81
CA ARG A 80 11.32 -3.96 23.63
C ARG A 80 11.16 -4.63 25.00
N PRO A 81 11.87 -5.75 25.26
CA PRO A 81 11.76 -6.46 26.53
C PRO A 81 12.11 -5.62 27.75
N SER A 82 13.13 -4.75 27.63
CA SER A 82 13.61 -3.90 28.73
C SER A 82 12.56 -2.91 29.25
N SER A 83 11.73 -2.37 28.36
CA SER A 83 10.66 -1.43 28.70
C SER A 83 9.28 -2.07 28.72
N LYS A 84 9.15 -3.35 28.35
CA LYS A 84 7.87 -4.04 28.12
C LYS A 84 6.93 -3.29 27.18
N THR A 85 7.48 -2.56 26.21
CA THR A 85 6.68 -1.75 25.27
C THR A 85 6.87 -2.19 23.83
N TRP A 86 5.83 -1.98 23.03
CA TRP A 86 5.90 -2.08 21.59
C TRP A 86 6.40 -0.77 21.01
N LYS A 87 7.45 -0.85 20.19
CA LYS A 87 7.87 0.23 19.32
C LYS A 87 7.44 -0.09 17.91
N GLU A 88 6.50 0.65 17.40
CA GLU A 88 6.19 0.60 15.98
C GLU A 88 7.19 1.46 15.19
N SER A 89 7.65 0.95 14.05
CA SER A 89 8.21 1.78 12.99
C SER A 89 7.07 2.22 12.09
N HIS A 90 6.27 3.19 12.56
CA HIS A 90 5.26 3.78 11.70
C HIS A 90 5.96 4.30 10.43
N THR A 91 5.41 3.98 9.25
CA THR A 91 5.64 4.87 8.13
C THR A 91 4.83 6.13 8.43
N LYS A 92 5.45 7.32 8.39
CA LYS A 92 4.73 8.61 8.57
C LYS A 92 3.44 8.66 7.74
N LEU A 93 3.48 8.04 6.56
CA LEU A 93 2.35 7.84 5.67
C LEU A 93 1.16 7.14 6.34
N TYR A 94 1.35 6.03 7.06
CA TYR A 94 0.24 5.32 7.71
C TYR A 94 -0.50 6.22 8.71
N HIS A 95 0.21 6.99 9.54
CA HIS A 95 -0.43 7.89 10.50
C HIS A 95 -1.32 8.91 9.80
N VAL A 96 -0.79 9.55 8.76
CA VAL A 96 -1.56 10.55 8.02
C VAL A 96 -2.77 9.90 7.33
N LEU A 97 -2.62 8.66 6.84
CA LEU A 97 -3.72 7.89 6.29
C LEU A 97 -4.78 7.54 7.36
N HIS A 98 -4.37 7.13 8.56
CA HIS A 98 -5.26 6.75 9.65
C HIS A 98 -6.03 7.95 10.19
N GLU A 99 -5.31 9.05 10.49
CA GLU A 99 -5.90 10.29 11.01
C GLU A 99 -6.80 10.98 9.98
N GLY A 100 -6.52 10.80 8.69
CA GLY A 100 -7.24 11.47 7.60
C GLY A 100 -7.03 12.98 7.58
N SER A 101 -5.99 13.47 8.24
CA SER A 101 -5.70 14.91 8.43
C SER A 101 -5.21 15.61 7.16
N ASP A 102 -4.63 14.86 6.21
CA ASP A 102 -4.15 15.38 4.93
C ASP A 102 -4.88 14.70 3.75
N HIS A 103 -5.69 15.49 3.05
CA HIS A 103 -6.44 15.05 1.87
C HIS A 103 -5.56 14.52 0.73
N LEU A 104 -4.33 15.02 0.57
CA LEU A 104 -3.39 14.52 -0.44
C LEU A 104 -2.89 13.14 -0.05
N ALA A 105 -2.50 12.95 1.21
CA ALA A 105 -2.10 11.64 1.69
C ALA A 105 -3.25 10.64 1.61
N VAL A 106 -4.48 11.04 1.95
CA VAL A 106 -5.68 10.21 1.82
C VAL A 106 -5.92 9.80 0.36
N SER A 107 -5.68 10.68 -0.62
CA SER A 107 -5.83 10.31 -2.03
C SER A 107 -4.79 9.26 -2.47
N LEU A 108 -3.59 9.28 -1.87
CA LEU A 108 -2.56 8.25 -2.10
C LEU A 108 -2.98 6.85 -1.65
N ARG A 109 -3.97 6.75 -0.74
CA ARG A 109 -4.52 5.45 -0.30
C ARG A 109 -4.99 4.60 -1.47
N ASN A 110 -5.50 5.24 -2.52
CA ASN A 110 -5.99 4.56 -3.72
C ASN A 110 -4.87 3.91 -4.53
N TYR A 111 -3.61 4.24 -4.30
CA TYR A 111 -2.47 3.58 -4.97
C TYR A 111 -1.96 2.37 -4.22
N ILE A 112 -2.32 2.20 -2.95
CA ILE A 112 -1.85 1.09 -2.12
C ILE A 112 -2.48 -0.21 -2.63
N ARG A 113 -1.63 -1.14 -3.05
CA ARG A 113 -2.00 -2.48 -3.50
C ARG A 113 -1.43 -3.57 -2.61
N GLU A 114 -0.37 -3.26 -1.88
CA GLU A 114 0.32 -4.20 -1.01
C GLU A 114 0.53 -3.59 0.37
N CYS A 115 0.23 -4.37 1.41
CA CYS A 115 0.46 -3.98 2.79
C CYS A 115 1.27 -5.08 3.48
N ARG A 116 2.44 -4.71 3.99
CA ARG A 116 3.32 -5.63 4.73
C ARG A 116 3.32 -5.27 6.20
N ILE A 117 2.75 -6.13 7.03
CA ILE A 117 2.80 -5.99 8.48
C ILE A 117 3.72 -7.05 9.06
N ALA A 118 4.75 -6.63 9.78
CA ALA A 118 5.71 -7.55 10.41
C ALA A 118 5.85 -7.26 11.90
N ILE A 119 5.74 -8.29 12.72
CA ILE A 119 5.92 -8.19 14.17
C ILE A 119 7.24 -8.85 14.54
N SER A 120 8.10 -8.15 15.27
CA SER A 120 9.38 -8.69 15.74
C SER A 120 9.38 -8.70 17.26
N SER A 121 9.36 -9.88 17.84
CA SER A 121 9.51 -10.09 19.29
C SER A 121 10.77 -10.91 19.54
N ILE A 122 11.62 -10.44 20.46
CA ILE A 122 12.72 -11.22 21.01
C ILE A 122 12.19 -11.75 22.35
N GLY A 123 11.44 -12.84 22.31
CA GLY A 123 10.78 -13.40 23.49
C GLY A 123 9.98 -14.68 23.18
N PRO A 124 9.67 -15.49 24.19
CA PRO A 124 9.15 -16.86 24.00
C PRO A 124 7.71 -16.92 23.48
N GLU A 125 6.92 -15.84 23.53
CA GLU A 125 5.59 -15.82 22.91
C GLU A 125 5.38 -14.55 22.06
N PRO A 126 5.11 -14.70 20.75
CA PRO A 126 4.71 -13.60 19.90
C PRO A 126 3.25 -13.26 20.19
N THR A 127 3.02 -12.30 21.08
CA THR A 127 1.69 -11.67 21.19
C THR A 127 1.64 -10.49 20.23
N ASN A 128 0.50 -10.23 19.61
CA ASN A 128 0.32 -9.00 18.86
C ASN A 128 0.41 -7.76 19.76
N PRO A 129 0.82 -6.61 19.22
CA PRO A 129 0.63 -5.34 19.91
C PRO A 129 -0.86 -5.07 20.11
N PRO A 130 -1.28 -4.45 21.23
CA PRO A 130 -2.70 -4.18 21.52
C PRO A 130 -3.43 -3.41 20.41
N VAL A 131 -2.69 -2.59 19.65
CA VAL A 131 -3.22 -1.78 18.55
C VAL A 131 -3.37 -2.54 17.24
N PHE A 132 -2.90 -3.78 17.14
CA PHE A 132 -2.84 -4.54 15.87
C PHE A 132 -4.20 -4.67 15.17
N ALA A 133 -5.27 -4.91 15.93
CA ALA A 133 -6.62 -5.00 15.37
C ALA A 133 -7.06 -3.71 14.66
N CYS A 134 -6.63 -2.53 15.16
CA CYS A 134 -6.89 -1.25 14.50
C CYS A 134 -6.22 -1.17 13.13
N TYR A 135 -4.97 -1.66 13.00
CA TYR A 135 -4.27 -1.72 11.72
C TYR A 135 -5.00 -2.60 10.71
N MET A 136 -5.46 -3.77 11.14
CA MET A 136 -6.22 -4.68 10.29
C MET A 136 -7.52 -4.06 9.82
N LYS A 137 -8.24 -3.38 10.72
CA LYS A 137 -9.46 -2.64 10.36
C LYS A 137 -9.18 -1.52 9.36
N ASP A 138 -8.06 -0.81 9.50
CA ASP A 138 -7.68 0.24 8.55
C ASP A 138 -7.36 -0.29 7.16
N LEU A 139 -6.92 -1.55 7.03
CA LEU A 139 -6.72 -2.18 5.72
C LEU A 139 -8.03 -2.25 4.92
N LEU A 140 -9.18 -2.38 5.58
CA LEU A 140 -10.49 -2.38 4.93
C LEU A 140 -10.78 -1.05 4.21
N SER A 141 -10.14 0.02 4.66
CA SER A 141 -10.28 1.34 4.05
C SER A 141 -9.44 1.49 2.76
N MET A 142 -8.50 0.56 2.51
CA MET A 142 -7.62 0.54 1.34
C MET A 142 -8.24 -0.29 0.22
N ARG A 143 -9.18 0.31 -0.52
CA ARG A 143 -10.02 -0.40 -1.50
C ARG A 143 -9.28 -1.15 -2.59
N ASN A 144 -8.05 -0.76 -2.92
CA ASN A 144 -7.24 -1.39 -3.96
C ASN A 144 -6.19 -2.38 -3.40
N LEU A 145 -6.24 -2.66 -2.08
CA LEU A 145 -5.34 -3.60 -1.43
C LEU A 145 -5.65 -5.03 -1.90
N SER A 146 -4.68 -5.66 -2.57
CA SER A 146 -4.82 -6.99 -3.13
C SER A 146 -3.87 -8.02 -2.53
N THR A 147 -2.76 -7.56 -1.95
CA THR A 147 -1.70 -8.43 -1.41
C THR A 147 -1.29 -8.01 0.01
N PRO A 148 -2.09 -8.30 1.05
CA PRO A 148 -1.63 -8.27 2.42
C PRO A 148 -0.61 -9.38 2.67
N ASN A 149 0.49 -8.99 3.29
CA ASN A 149 1.54 -9.88 3.78
C ASN A 149 1.69 -9.66 5.28
N LEU A 150 1.37 -10.69 6.04
CA LEU A 150 1.46 -10.73 7.49
C LEU A 150 2.65 -11.61 7.86
N ASN A 151 3.54 -11.08 8.69
CA ASN A 151 4.76 -11.76 9.09
C ASN A 151 4.92 -11.77 10.60
N PHE A 152 5.08 -12.96 11.18
CA PHE A 152 5.17 -13.19 12.63
C PHE A 152 3.98 -12.65 13.42
N VAL A 153 2.79 -12.69 12.81
CA VAL A 153 1.53 -12.21 13.41
C VAL A 153 0.77 -13.36 14.04
N ASP A 154 0.17 -13.13 15.20
CA ASP A 154 -0.83 -14.05 15.76
C ASP A 154 -2.22 -13.73 15.18
N LEU A 155 -2.82 -14.64 14.41
CA LEU A 155 -4.10 -14.43 13.76
C LEU A 155 -5.22 -14.81 14.73
N SER A 156 -5.62 -13.85 15.56
CA SER A 156 -6.83 -13.98 16.38
C SER A 156 -8.09 -14.09 15.51
N LEU A 157 -9.19 -14.57 16.08
CA LEU A 157 -10.48 -14.67 15.38
C LEU A 157 -10.90 -13.32 14.79
N ASP A 158 -10.77 -12.22 15.55
CA ASP A 158 -11.08 -10.87 15.07
C ASP A 158 -10.29 -10.48 13.79
N VAL A 159 -9.02 -10.88 13.71
CA VAL A 159 -8.16 -10.59 12.56
C VAL A 159 -8.61 -11.39 11.34
N LEU A 160 -8.98 -12.65 11.55
CA LEU A 160 -9.50 -13.53 10.51
C LEU A 160 -10.85 -13.05 9.98
N GLU A 161 -11.68 -12.37 10.78
CA GLU A 161 -12.94 -11.77 10.32
C GLU A 161 -12.74 -10.59 9.35
N TYR A 162 -11.62 -9.88 9.43
CA TYR A 162 -11.33 -8.75 8.53
C TYR A 162 -10.81 -9.18 7.16
N LEU A 163 -10.09 -10.30 7.07
CA LEU A 163 -9.46 -10.72 5.81
C LEU A 163 -10.48 -10.94 4.67
N PRO A 164 -11.64 -11.61 4.87
CA PRO A 164 -12.65 -11.79 3.84
C PRO A 164 -13.31 -10.47 3.37
N GLN A 165 -13.24 -9.41 4.18
CA GLN A 165 -13.86 -8.12 3.86
C GLN A 165 -13.00 -7.27 2.90
N LEU A 166 -11.78 -7.71 2.59
CA LEU A 166 -10.91 -7.06 1.61
C LEU A 166 -11.39 -7.37 0.20
N SER A 167 -12.23 -6.49 -0.37
CA SER A 167 -12.92 -6.71 -1.65
C SER A 167 -12.01 -6.94 -2.87
N SER A 168 -10.76 -6.47 -2.81
CA SER A 168 -9.80 -6.55 -3.91
C SER A 168 -8.70 -7.59 -3.64
N LEU A 169 -8.86 -8.41 -2.59
CA LEU A 169 -7.88 -9.39 -2.18
C LEU A 169 -7.70 -10.46 -3.26
N THR A 170 -6.48 -10.66 -3.73
CA THR A 170 -6.13 -11.71 -4.70
C THR A 170 -5.09 -12.69 -4.16
N SER A 171 -4.26 -12.24 -3.23
CA SER A 171 -3.20 -13.04 -2.61
C SER A 171 -3.08 -12.69 -1.14
N LEU A 172 -2.93 -13.70 -0.29
CA LEU A 172 -2.64 -13.52 1.14
C LEU A 172 -1.32 -14.24 1.46
N GLU A 173 -0.35 -13.49 1.98
CA GLU A 173 0.94 -14.04 2.37
C GLU A 173 1.04 -14.12 3.89
N LEU A 174 1.16 -15.33 4.43
CA LEU A 174 1.29 -15.57 5.87
C LEU A 174 2.66 -16.19 6.13
N ASN A 175 3.53 -15.45 6.80
CA ASN A 175 4.89 -15.89 7.08
C ASN A 175 5.06 -16.04 8.59
N CYS A 176 5.32 -17.26 9.06
CA CYS A 176 5.54 -17.54 10.47
C CYS A 176 4.41 -17.01 11.39
N CYS A 177 3.15 -17.11 10.93
CA CYS A 177 2.00 -16.61 11.68
C CYS A 177 1.46 -17.68 12.63
N GLY A 178 0.92 -17.28 13.78
CA GLY A 178 0.12 -18.13 14.66
C GLY A 178 -1.34 -18.14 14.21
N VAL A 179 -2.02 -19.28 14.33
CA VAL A 179 -3.49 -19.40 14.26
C VAL A 179 -3.90 -20.25 15.45
N GLY A 180 -4.26 -19.61 16.56
CA GLY A 180 -4.47 -20.32 17.83
C GLY A 180 -3.18 -21.01 18.30
N LYS A 181 -3.18 -22.35 18.47
CA LYS A 181 -1.98 -23.12 18.87
C LYS A 181 -1.13 -23.62 17.69
N LEU A 182 -1.53 -23.34 16.45
CA LEU A 182 -0.85 -23.84 15.25
C LEU A 182 -0.04 -22.71 14.60
N SER A 183 1.19 -23.00 14.20
CA SER A 183 1.99 -22.08 13.37
C SER A 183 1.77 -22.39 11.89
N VAL A 184 1.43 -21.37 11.09
CA VAL A 184 1.22 -21.48 9.64
C VAL A 184 2.25 -20.63 8.90
N GLY A 185 2.85 -21.21 7.86
CA GLY A 185 3.70 -20.50 6.91
C GLY A 185 3.36 -20.91 5.49
N GLY A 186 3.11 -19.94 4.61
CA GLY A 186 2.76 -20.20 3.22
C GLY A 186 2.17 -18.99 2.51
N ARG A 187 2.21 -19.03 1.18
CA ARG A 187 1.52 -18.08 0.31
C ARG A 187 0.23 -18.73 -0.18
N LEU A 188 -0.90 -18.06 0.07
CA LEU A 188 -2.21 -18.52 -0.37
C LEU A 188 -2.67 -17.62 -1.53
N HIS A 189 -2.79 -18.20 -2.72
CA HIS A 189 -3.45 -17.55 -3.85
C HIS A 189 -4.94 -17.86 -3.79
N LEU A 190 -5.80 -16.83 -3.79
CA LEU A 190 -7.24 -17.02 -3.53
C LEU A 190 -8.00 -17.76 -4.63
N GLU A 191 -7.36 -18.08 -5.76
CA GLU A 191 -7.90 -19.07 -6.71
C GLU A 191 -8.13 -20.45 -6.05
N SER A 192 -7.54 -20.70 -4.87
CA SER A 192 -7.70 -21.93 -4.09
C SER A 192 -8.60 -21.81 -2.84
N PHE A 193 -9.27 -20.67 -2.64
CA PHE A 193 -10.16 -20.42 -1.49
C PHE A 193 -11.52 -19.88 -1.94
N PHE A 194 -12.30 -20.72 -2.62
CA PHE A 194 -13.74 -20.66 -2.38
C PHE A 194 -13.99 -21.53 -1.15
N PHE A 195 -14.18 -20.90 0.00
CA PHE A 195 -14.91 -21.55 1.08
C PHE A 195 -16.29 -21.87 0.50
N ASP A 196 -16.61 -23.16 0.38
CA ASP A 196 -17.98 -23.64 0.20
C ASP A 196 -18.78 -23.19 1.42
N SER A 197 -19.29 -21.96 1.35
CA SER A 197 -20.41 -21.53 2.18
C SER A 197 -21.69 -21.86 1.40
N SER A 198 -22.04 -23.14 1.35
CA SER A 198 -23.41 -23.57 1.13
C SER A 198 -24.07 -23.81 2.49
N PRO A 199 -25.23 -23.19 2.80
CA PRO A 199 -26.13 -23.71 3.82
C PRO A 199 -26.76 -25.04 3.38
#